data_AF-A0A5C7UZR2-F1
#
_entry.id   AF-A0A5C7UZR2-F1
#
_cell.length_a   1.000
_cell.length_b   1.000
_cell.length_c   1.000
_cell.angle_alpha   90.00
_cell.angle_beta   90.00
_cell.angle_gamma   90.00
#
_symmetry.space_group_name_H-M   'P 1'
#
loop_
_entity.id
_entity.type
_entity.pdbx_description
1 polymer ?
#
loop_
_entity_poly.entity_id
_entity_poly.type
_entity_poly.pdbx_seq_one_letter_code
_entity_poly.pdbx_strand_id
1 'polypeptide(L)'
;MDKLQENHHFHRTGQLRRAKLHAACFIESLDNHQALSPALRRLLEASLVFDTMDTKILAAYLKQSPATIRSEFQKIRATLGYGGELQKASDAKT
;
A
#
# COMPACT_ATOMS: atom_id res chain seq x y z
N MET A 1 33.64 17.02 -6.30
CA MET A 1 32.94 16.78 -5.02
C MET A 1 31.73 15.88 -5.31
N ASP A 2 31.92 14.67 -5.85
CA ASP A 2 30.82 13.96 -6.57
C ASP A 2 30.60 12.50 -6.14
N LYS A 3 31.50 11.91 -5.35
CA LYS A 3 31.42 10.49 -4.95
C LYS A 3 30.37 10.17 -3.88
N LEU A 4 29.90 11.16 -3.12
CA LEU A 4 28.90 10.96 -2.05
C LEU A 4 27.47 10.88 -2.61
N GLN A 5 27.19 11.59 -3.70
CA GLN A 5 25.84 11.71 -4.26
C GLN A 5 25.44 10.44 -5.04
N GLU A 6 26.39 9.82 -5.73
CA GLU A 6 26.19 8.60 -6.51
C GLU A 6 25.94 7.37 -5.62
N ASN A 7 26.69 7.23 -4.53
CA ASN A 7 26.49 6.17 -3.53
C ASN A 7 25.11 6.27 -2.86
N HIS A 8 24.64 7.50 -2.61
CA HIS A 8 23.33 7.74 -1.98
C HIS A 8 22.16 7.33 -2.90
N HIS A 9 22.29 7.57 -4.22
CA HIS A 9 21.32 7.13 -5.22
C HIS A 9 21.30 5.60 -5.35
N PHE A 10 22.48 4.96 -5.37
CA PHE A 10 22.60 3.50 -5.46
C PHE A 10 22.04 2.80 -4.21
N HIS A 11 22.32 3.35 -3.02
CA HIS A 11 21.80 2.84 -1.76
C HIS A 11 20.27 3.01 -1.68
N ARG A 12 19.74 4.15 -2.12
CA ARG A 12 18.29 4.42 -2.16
C ARG A 12 17.56 3.51 -3.15
N THR A 13 18.11 3.30 -4.35
CA THR A 13 17.55 2.37 -5.34
C THR A 13 17.59 0.93 -4.85
N GLY A 14 18.67 0.52 -4.18
CA GLY A 14 18.78 -0.79 -3.56
C GLY A 14 17.77 -1.00 -2.42
N GLN A 15 17.54 0.01 -1.58
CA GLN A 15 16.51 -0.01 -0.53
C GLN A 15 15.10 -0.10 -1.13
N LEU A 16 14.81 0.67 -2.18
CA LEU A 16 13.52 0.63 -2.87
C LEU A 16 13.25 -0.76 -3.46
N ARG A 17 14.25 -1.36 -4.13
CA ARG A 17 14.13 -2.72 -4.67
C ARG A 17 13.83 -3.74 -3.58
N ARG A 18 14.52 -3.66 -2.44
CA ARG A 18 14.28 -4.54 -1.29
C ARG A 18 12.91 -4.31 -0.68
N ALA A 19 12.48 -3.06 -0.50
CA ALA A 19 11.15 -2.74 0.01
C ALA A 19 10.03 -3.28 -0.90
N LYS A 20 10.18 -3.13 -2.23
CA LYS A 20 9.24 -3.71 -3.20
C LYS A 20 9.20 -5.23 -3.13
N LEU A 21 10.36 -5.89 -2.98
CA LEU A 21 10.43 -7.35 -2.82
C LEU A 21 9.76 -7.80 -1.52
N HIS A 22 10.05 -7.13 -0.39
CA HIS A 22 9.42 -7.43 0.89
C HIS A 22 7.90 -7.23 0.84
N ALA A 23 7.41 -6.19 0.17
CA ALA A 23 5.98 -5.97 -0.03
C ALA A 23 5.35 -7.08 -0.88
N ALA A 24 6.02 -7.52 -1.96
CA ALA A 24 5.53 -8.62 -2.79
C ALA A 24 5.45 -9.95 -2.01
N CYS A 25 6.51 -10.32 -1.28
CA CYS A 25 6.50 -11.53 -0.44
C CYS A 25 5.46 -11.44 0.69
N PHE A 26 5.23 -10.26 1.24
CA PHE A 26 4.20 -10.06 2.25
C PHE A 26 2.79 -10.25 1.67
N ILE A 27 2.52 -9.71 0.48
CA ILE A 27 1.25 -9.95 -0.24
C ILE A 27 1.05 -11.44 -0.52
N GLU A 28 2.08 -12.13 -0.99
CA GLU A 28 2.05 -13.59 -1.23
C GLU A 28 1.77 -14.38 0.06
N SER A 29 2.36 -13.97 1.19
CA SER A 29 2.06 -14.58 2.49
C SER A 29 0.61 -14.37 2.93
N LEU A 30 0.03 -13.20 2.65
CA LEU A 30 -1.37 -12.91 2.95
C LEU A 30 -2.33 -13.74 2.08
N ASP A 31 -1.95 -13.99 0.82
CA ASP A 31 -2.73 -14.84 -0.09
C ASP A 31 -2.76 -16.30 0.37
N ASN A 32 -1.62 -16.83 0.85
CA ASN A 32 -1.53 -18.19 1.40
C ASN A 32 -2.42 -18.39 2.64
N HIS A 33 -2.69 -17.31 3.37
CA HIS A 33 -3.61 -17.29 4.51
C HIS A 33 -5.05 -16.91 4.14
N GLN A 34 -5.38 -16.70 2.85
CA GLN A 34 -6.65 -16.15 2.37
C GLN A 34 -7.06 -14.85 3.09
N ALA A 35 -6.09 -14.11 3.64
CA ALA A 35 -6.34 -12.94 4.49
C ALA A 35 -6.81 -11.73 3.66
N LEU A 36 -6.52 -11.72 2.35
CA LEU A 36 -6.95 -10.69 1.41
C LEU A 36 -7.88 -11.28 0.36
N SER A 37 -8.97 -10.57 0.09
CA SER A 37 -9.81 -10.91 -1.06
C SER A 37 -9.05 -10.62 -2.38
N PRO A 38 -9.42 -11.29 -3.49
CA PRO A 38 -8.81 -11.01 -4.80
C PRO A 38 -8.90 -9.53 -5.22
N ALA A 39 -9.92 -8.80 -4.76
CA ALA A 39 -10.07 -7.37 -5.04
C ALA A 39 -9.01 -6.54 -4.28
N LEU A 40 -8.78 -6.84 -3.00
CA LEU A 40 -7.77 -6.16 -2.18
C LEU A 40 -6.35 -6.42 -2.71
N ARG A 41 -6.09 -7.66 -3.13
CA ARG A 41 -4.83 -8.06 -3.77
C ARG A 41 -4.53 -7.23 -5.02
N ARG A 42 -5.49 -7.16 -5.96
CA ARG A 42 -5.32 -6.37 -7.20
C ARG A 42 -5.11 -4.89 -6.90
N LEU A 43 -5.76 -4.35 -5.88
CA LEU A 43 -5.56 -2.96 -5.47
C LEU A 43 -4.13 -2.72 -4.96
N LEU A 44 -3.59 -3.60 -4.13
CA LEU A 44 -2.21 -3.52 -3.65
C LEU A 44 -1.20 -3.65 -4.79
N GLU A 45 -1.38 -4.63 -5.67
CA GLU A 45 -0.53 -4.82 -6.84
C GLU A 45 -0.53 -3.58 -7.75
N ALA A 46 -1.72 -3.04 -8.08
CA ALA A 46 -1.83 -1.83 -8.88
C ALA A 46 -1.14 -0.64 -8.20
N SER A 47 -1.31 -0.47 -6.89
CA SER A 47 -0.67 0.60 -6.12
C SER A 47 0.87 0.53 -6.19
N LEU A 48 1.42 -0.69 -6.15
CA LEU A 48 2.87 -0.92 -6.25
C LEU A 48 3.41 -0.75 -7.67
N VAL A 49 2.66 -1.19 -8.69
CA VAL A 49 3.04 -1.06 -10.11
C VAL A 49 3.07 0.40 -10.53
N PHE A 50 2.05 1.17 -10.17
CA PHE A 50 1.98 2.60 -10.48
C PHE A 50 2.68 3.50 -9.47
N ASP A 51 3.19 2.94 -8.37
CA ASP A 51 3.81 3.67 -7.26
C ASP A 51 2.92 4.84 -6.77
N THR A 52 1.62 4.56 -6.64
CA THR A 52 0.61 5.58 -6.32
C THR A 52 -0.46 5.02 -5.39
N MET A 53 -1.01 5.90 -4.56
CA MET A 53 -2.23 5.65 -3.77
C MET A 53 -3.39 6.56 -4.20
N ASP A 54 -3.25 7.27 -5.34
CA ASP A 54 -4.32 8.13 -5.84
C ASP A 54 -5.54 7.29 -6.25
N THR A 55 -6.61 7.46 -5.47
CA THR A 55 -7.86 6.73 -5.67
C THR A 55 -8.49 6.93 -7.05
N LYS A 56 -8.25 8.06 -7.74
CA LYS A 56 -8.79 8.32 -9.09
C LYS A 56 -8.02 7.55 -10.15
N ILE A 57 -6.69 7.54 -10.05
CA ILE A 57 -5.82 6.80 -10.98
C ILE A 57 -6.09 5.30 -10.85
N LEU A 58 -6.14 4.80 -9.62
CA LEU A 58 -6.42 3.40 -9.35
C LEU A 58 -7.86 3.00 -9.70
N ALA A 59 -8.84 3.88 -9.47
CA ALA A 59 -10.23 3.66 -9.90
C ALA A 59 -10.35 3.51 -11.42
N ALA A 60 -9.70 4.40 -12.18
CA ALA A 60 -9.68 4.33 -13.63
C ALA A 60 -9.01 3.04 -14.13
N TYR A 61 -7.87 2.67 -13.54
CA TYR A 61 -7.14 1.46 -13.91
C TYR A 61 -7.93 0.17 -13.60
N LEU A 62 -8.52 0.08 -12.39
CA LEU A 62 -9.26 -1.09 -11.94
C LEU A 62 -10.72 -1.12 -12.41
N LYS A 63 -11.16 -0.09 -13.15
CA LYS A 63 -12.55 0.08 -13.61
C LYS A 63 -13.56 0.02 -12.46
N GLN A 64 -13.20 0.64 -11.34
CA GLN A 64 -14.03 0.74 -10.14
C GLN A 64 -14.33 2.20 -9.81
N SER A 65 -15.30 2.45 -8.93
CA SER A 65 -15.53 3.81 -8.44
C SER A 65 -14.44 4.22 -7.43
N PRO A 66 -14.08 5.51 -7.35
CA PRO A 66 -13.16 6.00 -6.31
C PRO A 66 -13.63 5.70 -4.88
N ALA A 67 -14.96 5.65 -4.66
CA ALA A 67 -15.54 5.27 -3.38
C ALA A 67 -15.26 3.80 -3.03
N THR A 68 -15.38 2.90 -4.01
CA THR A 68 -15.03 1.48 -3.86
C THR A 68 -13.55 1.34 -3.50
N ILE A 69 -12.65 1.99 -4.24
CA ILE A 69 -11.20 1.95 -3.96
C ILE A 69 -10.87 2.39 -2.53
N ARG A 70 -11.53 3.46 -2.05
CA ARG A 70 -11.34 3.96 -0.68
C ARG A 70 -11.79 2.95 0.38
N SER A 71 -12.95 2.33 0.18
CA SER A 71 -13.44 1.25 1.06
C SER A 71 -12.49 0.06 1.06
N GLU A 72 -11.99 -0.37 -0.10
CA GLU A 72 -11.04 -1.46 -0.19
C GLU A 72 -9.71 -1.14 0.53
N PHE A 73 -9.19 0.09 0.43
CA PHE A 73 -8.04 0.51 1.23
C PHE A 73 -8.30 0.48 2.74
N GLN A 74 -9.50 0.83 3.19
CA GLN A 74 -9.87 0.72 4.60
C GLN A 74 -9.85 -0.73 5.08
N LYS A 75 -10.33 -1.67 4.26
CA LYS A 75 -10.26 -3.10 4.56
C LYS A 75 -8.82 -3.60 4.65
N ILE A 76 -7.95 -3.20 3.72
CA ILE A 76 -6.51 -3.51 3.79
C ILE A 76 -5.93 -3.00 5.12
N ARG A 77 -6.21 -1.75 5.50
CA ARG A 77 -5.72 -1.20 6.76
C ARG A 77 -6.23 -1.98 7.98
N ALA A 78 -7.48 -2.41 7.98
CA ALA A 78 -8.05 -3.23 9.05
C ALA A 78 -7.37 -4.60 9.12
N THR A 79 -7.15 -5.27 7.99
CA THR A 79 -6.42 -6.55 7.91
C THR A 79 -4.97 -6.42 8.41
N LEU A 80 -4.32 -5.27 8.17
CA LEU A 80 -2.96 -4.98 8.63
C LEU A 80 -2.88 -4.48 10.08
N GLY A 81 -3.99 -4.44 10.82
CA GLY A 81 -4.00 -4.02 12.22
C GLY A 81 -3.97 -2.51 12.45
N TYR A 82 -4.04 -1.68 11.41
CA TYR A 82 -4.03 -0.20 11.50
C TYR A 82 -5.40 0.40 11.88
N GLY A 83 -6.33 -0.40 12.40
CA GLY A 83 -7.71 -0.01 12.70
C GLY A 83 -7.97 0.60 14.09
N GLY A 84 -6.96 0.71 14.96
CA GLY A 84 -7.17 1.10 16.37
C GLY A 84 -6.97 2.57 16.73
N GLU A 85 -6.20 3.34 15.96
CA GLU A 85 -5.65 4.62 16.46
C GLU A 85 -6.31 5.88 15.88
N LEU A 86 -7.08 5.77 14.79
CA LEU A 86 -7.76 6.93 14.19
C LEU A 86 -9.21 7.14 14.66
N GLN A 87 -9.77 6.19 15.42
CA GLN A 87 -11.09 6.37 16.05
C GLN A 87 -11.01 7.08 17.41
N LYS A 88 -9.84 7.09 18.07
CA LYS A 88 -9.69 7.71 19.41
C LYS A 88 -9.51 9.23 19.39
N ALA A 89 -9.40 9.86 18.22
CA ALA A 89 -9.25 11.31 18.10
C ALA A 89 -10.60 12.06 17.96
N SER A 90 -11.72 11.37 17.72
CA SER A 90 -13.05 12.00 17.67
C SER A 90 -13.77 12.07 19.02
N ASP A 91 -13.38 11.23 19.98
CA ASP A 91 -14.14 11.05 21.23
C ASP A 91 -13.49 11.75 22.43
N ALA A 92 -12.38 12.46 22.24
CA ALA A 92 -11.69 13.23 23.29
C ALA A 92 -12.15 14.70 23.36
N LYS A 93 -13.40 14.98 22.99
CA LYS A 93 -14.01 16.31 23.18
C LYS A 93 -15.42 16.17 23.77
N THR A 94 -15.48 15.93 25.08
CA THR A 94 -16.58 16.32 25.95
C THR A 94 -15.98 16.71 27.29
#